data_AF-A0A2G6EUZ5-F1
#
_entry.id   AF-A0A2G6EUZ5-F1
#
_cell.length_a   1.000
_cell.length_b   1.000
_cell.length_c   1.000
_cell.angle_alpha   90.00
_cell.angle_beta   90.00
_cell.angle_gamma   90.00
#
_symmetry.space_group_name_H-M   'P 1'
#
loop_
_entity.id
_entity.type
_entity.pdbx_description
1 polymer ?
#
loop_
_entity_poly.entity_id
_entity_poly.type
_entity_poly.pdbx_seq_one_letter_code
_entity_poly.pdbx_strand_id
1 'polypeptide(L)'
;MRREGYEMAVGRPEVILREIDGEMQEPYEFVTLDVEEQHQGAVMEQMGNRKGDLQHMHPDGRGRVRLEYIIPTRGLIGYQTEFLTTTSGSGIKNQVFDHYGPKKADGMRSRINGVLVSMAQGKCLAFSIFNLQERGRMLISHGDEVYEGQVVGIHKRDNDLVVNPLKGKQLTNVRASGSDESIILTPPINMTLEQALEFIQDDELVEVTPENIRIRKKLLKEQTQTPVTRR
;
A
#
# COMPACT_ATOMS: atom_id res chain seq x y z
N MET A 1 0.38 19.62 9.71
CA MET A 1 1.78 19.12 9.70
C MET A 1 2.41 19.08 8.31
N ARG A 2 2.06 18.17 7.37
CA ARG A 2 2.73 18.13 6.05
C ARG A 2 2.66 19.47 5.29
N ARG A 3 1.47 20.08 5.25
CA ARG A 3 1.25 21.41 4.65
C ARG A 3 1.90 22.56 5.43
N GLU A 4 2.35 22.31 6.67
CA GLU A 4 3.04 23.27 7.52
C GLU A 4 4.57 23.15 7.42
N GLY A 5 5.09 22.27 6.55
CA GLY A 5 6.54 22.14 6.35
C GLY A 5 7.22 21.05 7.19
N TYR A 6 6.47 20.23 7.93
CA TYR A 6 7.06 19.19 8.78
C TYR A 6 7.52 17.97 7.97
N GLU A 7 8.61 17.37 8.42
CA GLU A 7 9.13 16.09 7.96
C GLU A 7 9.07 15.05 9.08
N MET A 8 8.59 13.85 8.77
CA MET A 8 8.46 12.76 9.75
C MET A 8 8.43 11.40 9.08
N ALA A 9 8.66 10.35 9.87
CA ALA A 9 8.42 8.97 9.48
C ALA A 9 7.29 8.39 10.33
N VAL A 10 6.35 7.69 9.68
CA VAL A 10 5.15 7.12 10.32
C VAL A 10 5.13 5.62 10.06
N GLY A 11 4.85 4.85 11.11
CA GLY A 11 4.65 3.40 11.03
C GLY A 11 3.25 3.02 10.57
N ARG A 12 3.02 1.72 10.41
CA ARG A 12 1.71 1.18 10.05
C ARG A 12 0.69 1.55 11.14
N PRO A 13 -0.50 2.04 10.79
CA PRO A 13 -1.53 2.28 11.77
C PRO A 13 -2.02 0.96 12.37
N GLU A 14 -2.07 0.91 13.69
CA GLU A 14 -2.55 -0.25 14.45
C GLU A 14 -3.75 0.16 15.30
N VAL A 15 -4.68 -0.77 15.47
CA VAL A 15 -5.79 -0.57 16.41
C VAL A 15 -5.31 -0.77 17.84
N ILE A 16 -5.86 0.02 18.75
CA ILE A 16 -5.59 -0.15 20.18
C ILE A 16 -6.47 -1.30 20.67
N LEU A 17 -5.85 -2.43 21.01
CA LEU A 17 -6.55 -3.55 21.65
C LEU A 17 -6.80 -3.26 23.12
N ARG A 18 -7.91 -3.76 23.65
CA ARG A 18 -8.27 -3.63 25.07
C ARG A 18 -8.66 -4.98 25.62
N GLU A 19 -8.25 -5.26 26.86
CA GLU A 19 -8.80 -6.37 27.62
C GLU A 19 -9.99 -5.87 28.43
N ILE A 20 -11.16 -6.45 28.19
CA ILE A 20 -12.42 -6.11 28.87
C ILE A 20 -13.03 -7.42 29.34
N ASP A 21 -13.24 -7.55 30.65
CA ASP A 21 -13.80 -8.75 31.30
C ASP A 21 -13.06 -10.05 30.97
N GLY A 22 -11.73 -9.98 30.78
CA GLY A 22 -10.88 -11.12 30.45
C GLY A 22 -10.88 -11.51 28.97
N GLU A 23 -11.58 -10.77 28.11
CA GLU A 23 -11.58 -10.97 26.66
C GLU A 23 -10.85 -9.84 25.93
N MET A 24 -10.04 -10.21 24.94
CA MET A 24 -9.38 -9.24 24.06
C MET A 24 -10.37 -8.67 23.05
N GLN A 25 -10.55 -7.36 23.08
CA GLN A 25 -11.45 -6.61 22.22
C GLN A 25 -10.69 -5.66 21.28
N GLU A 26 -11.28 -5.41 20.11
CA GLU A 26 -10.83 -4.44 19.12
C GLU A 26 -11.94 -3.43 18.79
N PRO A 27 -11.62 -2.21 18.32
CA PRO A 27 -12.63 -1.21 17.96
C PRO A 27 -13.34 -1.57 16.65
N TYR A 28 -14.65 -1.30 16.62
CA TYR A 28 -15.53 -1.45 15.48
C TYR A 28 -16.09 -0.10 15.04
N GLU A 29 -16.37 0.00 13.74
CA GLU A 29 -17.01 1.15 13.13
C GLU A 29 -18.31 0.74 12.44
N PHE A 30 -19.30 1.62 12.55
CA PHE A 30 -20.50 1.58 11.73
C PHE A 30 -20.22 2.33 10.43
N VAL A 31 -20.35 1.64 9.30
CA VAL A 31 -20.03 2.15 7.97
C VAL A 31 -21.26 2.16 7.11
N THR A 32 -21.55 3.31 6.52
CA THR A 32 -22.60 3.49 5.52
C THR A 32 -21.97 3.73 4.17
N LEU A 33 -22.26 2.86 3.22
CA LEU A 33 -21.82 2.95 1.82
C LEU A 33 -23.04 3.20 0.94
N ASP A 34 -22.96 4.17 0.05
CA ASP A 34 -23.98 4.45 -0.96
C ASP A 34 -23.33 4.32 -2.33
N VAL A 35 -23.76 3.33 -3.11
CA VAL A 35 -23.12 2.95 -4.37
C VAL A 35 -24.16 2.67 -5.44
N GLU A 36 -23.76 2.76 -6.70
CA GLU A 36 -24.59 2.30 -7.82
C GLU A 36 -24.74 0.78 -7.78
N GLU A 37 -25.89 0.26 -8.20
CA GLU A 37 -26.19 -1.19 -8.17
C GLU A 37 -25.13 -2.03 -8.90
N GLN A 38 -24.54 -1.49 -9.98
CA GLN A 38 -23.47 -2.14 -10.72
C GLN A 38 -22.20 -2.41 -9.90
N HIS A 39 -21.95 -1.63 -8.84
CA HIS A 39 -20.77 -1.76 -7.98
C HIS A 39 -21.06 -2.58 -6.71
N GLN A 40 -22.34 -2.86 -6.43
CA GLN A 40 -22.78 -3.52 -5.19
C GLN A 40 -22.02 -4.81 -4.91
N GLY A 41 -21.97 -5.73 -5.88
CA GLY A 41 -21.36 -7.05 -5.68
C GLY A 41 -19.87 -6.96 -5.30
N ALA A 42 -19.11 -6.13 -6.01
CA ALA A 42 -17.68 -5.94 -5.75
C ALA A 42 -17.43 -5.29 -4.38
N VAL A 43 -18.23 -4.28 -4.01
CA VAL A 43 -18.13 -3.61 -2.71
C VAL A 43 -18.48 -4.57 -1.57
N MET A 44 -19.52 -5.39 -1.72
CA MET A 44 -19.89 -6.39 -0.73
C MET A 44 -18.80 -7.45 -0.52
N GLU A 45 -18.17 -7.92 -1.61
CA GLU A 45 -17.06 -8.86 -1.54
C GLU A 45 -15.86 -8.26 -0.78
N GLN A 46 -15.50 -7.01 -1.08
CA GLN A 46 -14.42 -6.30 -0.40
C GLN A 46 -14.69 -6.14 1.10
N MET A 47 -15.90 -5.75 1.49
CA MET A 47 -16.30 -5.63 2.89
C MET A 47 -16.28 -7.00 3.60
N GLY A 48 -16.74 -8.07 2.95
CA GLY A 48 -16.70 -9.42 3.50
C GLY A 48 -15.26 -9.91 3.74
N ASN A 49 -14.36 -9.67 2.79
CA ASN A 49 -12.93 -9.98 2.93
C ASN A 49 -12.26 -9.21 4.08
N ARG A 50 -12.78 -8.01 4.40
CA ARG A 50 -12.34 -7.16 5.52
C ARG A 50 -13.08 -7.45 6.82
N LYS A 51 -13.84 -8.56 6.89
CA LYS A 51 -14.60 -9.01 8.05
C LYS A 51 -15.72 -8.04 8.47
N GLY A 52 -16.29 -7.31 7.52
CA GLY A 52 -17.50 -6.51 7.74
C GLY A 52 -18.75 -7.38 7.78
N ASP A 53 -19.60 -7.14 8.75
CA ASP A 53 -20.91 -7.80 8.89
C ASP A 53 -21.99 -6.87 8.35
N LEU A 54 -22.67 -7.29 7.28
CA LEU A 54 -23.78 -6.54 6.70
C LEU A 54 -24.94 -6.49 7.70
N GLN A 55 -25.34 -5.29 8.09
CA GLN A 55 -26.50 -5.06 8.95
C GLN A 55 -27.75 -4.86 8.11
N HIS A 56 -27.68 -3.92 7.16
CA HIS A 56 -28.82 -3.54 6.34
C HIS A 56 -28.42 -3.24 4.90
N MET A 57 -29.38 -3.47 4.00
CA MET A 57 -29.28 -3.16 2.58
C MET A 57 -30.58 -2.47 2.16
N HIS A 58 -30.45 -1.24 1.67
CA HIS A 58 -31.57 -0.39 1.27
C HIS A 58 -31.38 0.05 -0.19
N PRO A 59 -31.96 -0.67 -1.16
CA PRO A 59 -32.05 -0.17 -2.53
C PRO A 59 -33.02 1.00 -2.61
N ASP A 60 -32.67 2.05 -3.36
CA ASP A 60 -33.54 3.23 -3.53
C ASP A 60 -34.55 3.09 -4.68
N GLY A 61 -34.43 2.01 -5.47
CA GLY A 61 -35.25 1.74 -6.66
C GLY A 61 -34.97 2.68 -7.84
N ARG A 62 -33.89 3.47 -7.76
CA ARG A 62 -33.45 4.46 -8.75
C ARG A 62 -32.01 4.20 -9.22
N GLY A 63 -31.50 3.00 -8.99
CA GLY A 63 -30.18 2.54 -9.44
C GLY A 63 -29.06 2.67 -8.41
N ARG A 64 -29.38 2.99 -7.16
CA ARG A 64 -28.41 3.02 -6.05
C ARG A 64 -28.84 2.16 -4.89
N VAL A 65 -27.87 1.72 -4.11
CA VAL A 65 -28.06 0.92 -2.92
C VAL A 65 -27.22 1.47 -1.78
N ARG A 66 -27.87 1.62 -0.62
CA ARG A 66 -27.19 1.89 0.64
C ARG A 66 -26.91 0.58 1.37
N LEU A 67 -25.66 0.39 1.76
CA LEU A 67 -25.19 -0.75 2.54
C LEU A 67 -24.70 -0.26 3.90
N GLU A 68 -25.13 -0.93 4.96
CA GLU A 68 -24.72 -0.62 6.33
C GLU A 68 -23.97 -1.81 6.92
N TYR A 69 -22.78 -1.55 7.45
CA TYR A 69 -21.88 -2.56 7.98
C TYR A 69 -21.43 -2.21 9.39
N ILE A 70 -21.25 -3.24 10.21
CA ILE A 70 -20.38 -3.19 11.40
C ILE A 70 -19.09 -3.91 11.02
N ILE A 71 -17.94 -3.23 11.17
CA ILE A 71 -16.65 -3.76 10.72
C ILE A 71 -15.54 -3.36 11.70
N PRO A 72 -14.55 -4.23 11.99
CA PRO A 72 -13.41 -3.82 12.79
C PRO A 72 -12.67 -2.65 12.13
N THR A 73 -12.28 -1.62 12.89
CA THR A 73 -11.51 -0.46 12.39
C THR A 73 -10.28 -0.92 11.61
N ARG A 74 -9.63 -1.98 12.07
CA ARG A 74 -8.46 -2.59 11.44
C ARG A 74 -8.71 -2.99 9.97
N GLY A 75 -9.94 -3.41 9.64
CA GLY A 75 -10.36 -3.79 8.30
C GLY A 75 -10.61 -2.61 7.37
N LEU A 76 -10.87 -1.42 7.92
CA LEU A 76 -11.13 -0.20 7.14
C LEU A 76 -9.87 0.57 6.76
N ILE A 77 -8.73 0.28 7.39
CA ILE A 77 -7.46 0.92 7.09
C ILE A 77 -7.17 0.77 5.58
N GLY A 78 -7.04 1.91 4.90
CA GLY A 78 -6.76 2.02 3.47
C GLY A 78 -7.92 1.70 2.51
N TYR A 79 -9.06 1.22 3.02
CA TYR A 79 -10.22 0.87 2.19
C TYR A 79 -10.78 2.05 1.37
N GLN A 80 -10.58 3.30 1.82
CA GLN A 80 -11.07 4.49 1.10
C GLN A 80 -10.64 4.52 -0.37
N THR A 81 -9.37 4.22 -0.65
CA THR A 81 -8.86 4.35 -2.03
C THR A 81 -9.32 3.19 -2.89
N GLU A 82 -9.39 1.99 -2.32
CA GLU A 82 -9.95 0.81 -2.99
C GLU A 82 -11.44 1.05 -3.33
N PHE A 83 -12.22 1.54 -2.36
CA PHE A 83 -13.63 1.89 -2.55
C PHE A 83 -13.82 2.90 -3.68
N LEU A 84 -13.10 4.02 -3.66
CA LEU A 84 -13.19 5.04 -4.71
C LEU A 84 -12.83 4.47 -6.09
N THR A 85 -11.84 3.58 -6.16
CA THR A 85 -11.44 2.92 -7.40
C THR A 85 -12.53 1.97 -7.90
N THR A 86 -13.06 1.10 -7.03
CA THR A 86 -14.14 0.17 -7.35
C THR A 86 -15.39 0.89 -7.85
N THR A 87 -15.73 2.03 -7.23
CA THR A 87 -16.92 2.82 -7.59
C THR A 87 -16.65 3.88 -8.65
N SER A 88 -15.44 3.93 -9.24
CA SER A 88 -15.05 4.99 -10.19
C SER A 88 -15.34 6.42 -9.67
N GLY A 89 -15.23 6.62 -8.35
CA GLY A 89 -15.52 7.87 -7.65
C GLY A 89 -16.99 8.21 -7.40
N SER A 90 -17.96 7.38 -7.82
CA SER A 90 -19.40 7.65 -7.62
C SER A 90 -19.95 7.20 -6.25
N GLY A 91 -19.17 6.42 -5.50
CA GLY A 91 -19.52 5.91 -4.20
C GLY A 91 -19.38 6.96 -3.10
N ILE A 92 -20.31 6.95 -2.15
CA ILE A 92 -20.24 7.76 -0.92
C ILE A 92 -20.01 6.81 0.25
N LYS A 93 -19.00 7.12 1.08
CA LYS A 93 -18.69 6.36 2.29
C LYS A 93 -18.72 7.30 3.49
N ASN A 94 -19.44 6.90 4.53
CA ASN A 94 -19.39 7.49 5.85
C ASN A 94 -19.08 6.40 6.87
N GLN A 95 -18.33 6.75 7.91
CA GLN A 95 -18.01 5.84 8.99
C GLN A 95 -17.96 6.59 10.32
N VAL A 96 -18.33 5.90 11.39
CA VAL A 96 -18.27 6.41 12.76
C VAL A 96 -17.88 5.27 13.70
N PHE A 97 -17.11 5.59 14.75
CA PHE A 97 -16.84 4.63 15.81
C PHE A 97 -18.15 4.17 16.46
N ASP A 98 -18.29 2.86 16.63
CA ASP A 98 -19.50 2.25 17.17
C ASP A 98 -19.25 1.70 18.59
N HIS A 99 -18.40 0.67 18.73
CA HIS A 99 -18.09 0.05 20.02
C HIS A 99 -16.73 -0.68 20.03
N TYR A 100 -16.32 -1.17 21.19
CA TYR A 100 -15.32 -2.24 21.30
C TYR A 100 -16.05 -3.58 21.38
N GLY A 101 -15.59 -4.56 20.61
CA GLY A 101 -16.15 -5.90 20.59
C GLY A 101 -15.06 -6.96 20.51
N PRO A 102 -15.39 -8.26 20.65
CA PRO A 102 -14.41 -9.34 20.59
C PRO A 102 -13.52 -9.24 19.35
N LYS A 103 -12.20 -9.43 19.54
CA LYS A 103 -11.22 -9.41 18.45
C LYS A 103 -11.60 -10.50 17.43
N LYS A 104 -11.83 -10.12 16.16
CA LYS A 104 -12.03 -11.10 15.09
C LYS A 104 -10.71 -11.83 14.82
N ALA A 105 -10.83 -13.11 14.48
CA ALA A 105 -9.70 -13.95 14.14
C ALA A 105 -8.77 -13.27 13.12
N ASP A 106 -7.47 -13.48 13.30
CA ASP A 106 -6.46 -12.99 12.37
C ASP A 106 -6.69 -13.58 10.97
N GLY A 107 -6.34 -12.83 9.92
CA GLY A 107 -6.66 -13.20 8.54
C GLY A 107 -7.16 -12.07 7.63
N MET A 108 -7.07 -10.81 8.07
CA MET A 108 -7.07 -9.70 7.13
C MET A 108 -5.82 -9.81 6.26
N ARG A 109 -6.01 -9.68 4.94
CA ARG A 109 -4.91 -9.76 3.99
C ARG A 109 -3.85 -8.71 4.33
N SER A 110 -2.66 -9.17 4.71
CA SER A 110 -1.45 -8.37 4.59
C SER A 110 -1.07 -8.28 3.11
N ARG A 111 -0.14 -7.37 2.78
CA ARG A 111 0.43 -7.30 1.44
C ARG A 111 1.02 -8.69 1.09
N ILE A 112 0.51 -9.29 0.01
CA ILE A 112 0.99 -10.61 -0.49
C ILE A 112 2.35 -10.46 -1.17
N ASN A 113 2.61 -9.31 -1.79
CA ASN A 113 3.83 -9.01 -2.49
C ASN A 113 4.96 -8.59 -1.55
N GLY A 114 6.20 -8.88 -1.93
CA GLY A 114 7.39 -8.25 -1.36
C GLY A 114 7.66 -6.89 -2.01
N VAL A 115 8.75 -6.25 -1.59
CA VAL A 115 9.21 -4.96 -2.12
C VAL A 115 10.55 -5.04 -2.82
N LEU A 116 10.73 -4.15 -3.80
CA LEU A 116 12.03 -3.84 -4.37
C LEU A 116 12.68 -2.75 -3.54
N VAL A 117 13.83 -3.03 -2.94
CA VAL A 117 14.54 -2.12 -2.03
C VAL A 117 15.82 -1.62 -2.69
N SER A 118 16.04 -0.31 -2.72
CA SER A 118 17.27 0.26 -3.27
C SER A 118 18.48 -0.09 -2.40
N MET A 119 19.56 -0.54 -3.02
CA MET A 119 20.84 -0.82 -2.35
C MET A 119 21.80 0.36 -2.35
N ALA A 120 21.45 1.46 -3.03
CA ALA A 120 22.37 2.57 -3.26
C ALA A 120 21.64 3.92 -3.27
N GLN A 121 22.41 5.00 -3.09
CA GLN A 121 21.92 6.37 -3.14
C GLN A 121 22.34 7.06 -4.44
N GLY A 122 21.41 7.75 -5.10
CA GLY A 122 21.67 8.49 -6.32
C GLY A 122 20.43 8.68 -7.19
N LYS A 123 20.64 9.14 -8.43
CA LYS A 123 19.58 9.37 -9.42
C LYS A 123 19.25 8.10 -10.21
N CYS A 124 17.98 7.75 -10.29
CA CYS A 124 17.53 6.56 -10.99
C CYS A 124 17.70 6.67 -12.50
N LEU A 125 18.29 5.64 -13.11
CA LEU A 125 18.54 5.59 -14.54
C LEU A 125 17.42 4.82 -15.25
N ALA A 126 16.96 5.35 -16.39
CA ALA A 126 15.91 4.72 -17.20
C ALA A 126 16.25 3.26 -17.55
N PHE A 127 17.51 2.98 -17.89
CA PHE A 127 17.98 1.62 -18.17
C PHE A 127 17.80 0.67 -16.98
N SER A 128 18.04 1.12 -15.75
CA SER A 128 17.80 0.29 -14.57
C SER A 128 16.32 0.03 -14.36
N ILE A 129 15.50 1.09 -14.40
CA ILE A 129 14.04 0.99 -14.21
C ILE A 129 13.42 0.06 -15.25
N PHE A 130 13.87 0.13 -16.50
CA PHE A 130 13.43 -0.74 -17.59
C PHE A 130 13.66 -2.23 -17.31
N ASN A 131 14.79 -2.58 -16.70
CA ASN A 131 15.06 -3.97 -16.30
C ASN A 131 14.29 -4.36 -15.02
N LEU A 132 14.08 -3.41 -14.11
CA LEU A 132 13.42 -3.66 -12.82
C LEU A 132 11.90 -3.80 -12.96
N GLN A 133 11.26 -3.10 -13.90
CA GLN A 133 9.82 -3.21 -14.15
C GLN A 133 9.40 -4.62 -14.65
N GLU A 134 10.34 -5.43 -15.14
CA GLU A 134 10.08 -6.85 -15.42
C GLU A 134 9.85 -7.66 -14.14
N ARG A 135 10.46 -7.25 -13.03
CA ARG A 135 10.36 -7.91 -11.72
C ARG A 135 9.18 -7.40 -10.89
N GLY A 136 8.62 -6.24 -11.22
CA GLY A 136 7.69 -5.56 -10.33
C GLY A 136 7.03 -4.34 -10.95
N ARG A 137 6.17 -3.70 -10.16
CA ARG A 137 5.62 -2.38 -10.49
C ARG A 137 6.47 -1.32 -9.80
N MET A 138 6.93 -0.32 -10.54
CA MET A 138 7.84 0.70 -10.01
C MET A 138 7.08 1.80 -9.26
N LEU A 139 7.69 2.35 -8.20
CA LEU A 139 7.24 3.53 -7.46
C LEU A 139 8.06 4.79 -7.80
N ILE A 140 9.08 4.63 -8.64
CA ILE A 140 10.04 5.66 -9.01
C ILE A 140 10.08 5.84 -10.54
N SER A 141 10.42 7.04 -10.97
CA SER A 141 10.65 7.44 -12.35
C SER A 141 12.14 7.64 -12.65
N HIS A 142 12.45 7.79 -13.94
CA HIS A 142 13.77 8.22 -14.36
C HIS A 142 14.10 9.61 -13.80
N GLY A 143 15.27 9.75 -13.18
CA GLY A 143 15.74 11.01 -12.61
C GLY A 143 15.43 11.18 -11.13
N ASP A 144 14.53 10.37 -10.56
CA ASP A 144 14.19 10.42 -9.14
C ASP A 144 15.42 10.13 -8.27
N GLU A 145 15.55 10.87 -7.18
CA GLU A 145 16.60 10.64 -6.18
C GLU A 145 16.14 9.59 -5.18
N VAL A 146 16.95 8.54 -5.03
CA VAL A 146 16.72 7.45 -4.10
C VAL A 146 17.88 7.28 -3.14
N TYR A 147 17.62 6.64 -2.00
CA TYR A 147 18.63 6.28 -1.00
C TYR A 147 18.60 4.78 -0.67
N GLU A 148 19.67 4.29 -0.05
CA GLU A 148 19.77 2.89 0.40
C GLU A 148 18.66 2.56 1.41
N GLY A 149 17.94 1.45 1.20
CA GLY A 149 16.82 1.01 2.02
C GLY A 149 15.47 1.66 1.67
N GLN A 150 15.42 2.57 0.69
CA GLN A 150 14.17 3.07 0.13
C GLN A 150 13.48 1.98 -0.70
N VAL A 151 12.19 1.82 -0.53
CA VAL A 151 11.35 0.96 -1.37
C VAL A 151 11.08 1.68 -2.69
N VAL A 152 11.51 1.06 -3.79
CA VAL A 152 11.45 1.61 -5.16
C VAL A 152 10.43 0.90 -6.04
N GLY A 153 9.80 -0.17 -5.56
CA GLY A 153 8.80 -0.91 -6.32
C GLY A 153 8.14 -2.03 -5.52
N ILE A 154 7.09 -2.59 -6.10
CA ILE A 154 6.34 -3.75 -5.61
C ILE A 154 6.82 -4.97 -6.38
N HIS A 155 7.33 -5.98 -5.70
CA HIS A 155 7.83 -7.19 -6.32
C HIS A 155 6.66 -8.09 -6.76
N LYS A 156 6.79 -8.79 -7.90
CA LYS A 156 5.77 -9.73 -8.37
C LYS A 156 5.63 -10.97 -7.46
N ARG A 157 6.64 -11.28 -6.66
CA ARG A 157 6.63 -12.37 -5.67
C ARG A 157 6.51 -11.79 -4.26
N ASP A 158 6.35 -12.68 -3.29
CA ASP A 158 6.18 -12.39 -1.86
C ASP A 158 7.48 -12.01 -1.13
N ASN A 159 8.63 -12.47 -1.63
CA ASN A 159 9.93 -12.15 -1.05
C ASN A 159 10.39 -10.72 -1.41
N ASP A 160 11.09 -10.06 -0.49
CA ASP A 160 11.76 -8.80 -0.78
C ASP A 160 13.00 -9.01 -1.66
N LEU A 161 13.33 -8.01 -2.46
CA LEU A 161 14.48 -8.03 -3.35
C LEU A 161 15.25 -6.72 -3.30
N VAL A 162 16.52 -6.82 -2.92
CA VAL A 162 17.47 -5.70 -2.95
C VAL A 162 17.94 -5.49 -4.40
N VAL A 163 17.85 -4.26 -4.90
CA VAL A 163 18.09 -3.91 -6.30
C VAL A 163 18.93 -2.64 -6.45
N ASN A 164 19.60 -2.51 -7.60
CA ASN A 164 20.34 -1.30 -7.95
C ASN A 164 19.56 -0.47 -9.01
N PRO A 165 18.92 0.64 -8.63
CA PRO A 165 18.24 1.53 -9.57
C PRO A 165 19.18 2.50 -10.32
N LEU A 166 20.49 2.44 -10.06
CA LEU A 166 21.52 3.36 -10.57
C LEU A 166 22.41 2.70 -11.64
N LYS A 167 22.14 1.45 -12.03
CA LYS A 167 22.94 0.73 -13.01
C LYS A 167 22.75 1.32 -14.42
N GLY A 168 23.84 1.80 -15.00
CA GLY A 168 23.86 2.26 -16.40
C GLY A 168 23.93 1.11 -17.40
N LYS A 169 23.68 1.41 -18.68
CA LYS A 169 23.97 0.51 -19.79
C LYS A 169 25.49 0.33 -19.86
N GLN A 170 25.96 -0.92 -19.83
CA GLN A 170 27.38 -1.20 -20.08
C GLN A 170 27.66 -0.88 -21.55
N LEU A 171 28.56 0.08 -21.79
CA LEU A 171 29.04 0.39 -23.13
C LEU A 171 30.00 -0.74 -23.56
N THR A 172 29.45 -1.86 -24.02
CA THR A 172 30.26 -2.79 -24.79
C THR A 172 30.55 -2.13 -26.13
N ASN A 173 31.83 -1.94 -26.46
CA ASN A 173 32.35 -1.44 -27.75
C ASN A 173 32.05 -2.39 -28.94
N VAL A 174 30.95 -3.14 -28.88
CA VAL A 174 30.51 -4.04 -29.92
C VAL A 174 29.40 -3.34 -30.67
N ARG A 175 29.70 -2.95 -31.92
CA ARG A 175 28.73 -2.58 -32.96
C ARG A 175 27.74 -3.73 -33.12
N ALA A 176 26.68 -3.73 -32.31
CA ALA A 176 25.52 -4.58 -32.52
C ALA A 176 24.68 -3.91 -33.60
N SER A 177 24.87 -4.38 -34.83
CA SER A 177 23.97 -4.18 -35.96
C SER A 177 22.53 -4.47 -35.55
N GLY A 178 21.69 -3.43 -35.53
CA GLY A 178 20.24 -3.53 -35.67
C GLY A 178 19.45 -3.83 -34.39
N SER A 179 19.31 -2.83 -33.51
CA SER A 179 18.10 -2.47 -32.73
C SER A 179 18.53 -1.65 -31.50
N ASP A 180 18.53 -0.32 -31.62
CA ASP A 180 18.36 0.51 -30.42
C ASP A 180 16.93 0.27 -29.95
N GLU A 181 16.72 -0.72 -29.08
CA GLU A 181 15.45 -0.88 -28.38
C GLU A 181 15.16 0.42 -27.65
N SER A 182 14.07 1.08 -28.04
CA SER A 182 13.60 2.26 -27.35
C SER A 182 13.25 1.88 -25.92
N ILE A 183 13.88 2.54 -24.95
CA ILE A 183 13.59 2.30 -23.53
C ILE A 183 12.21 2.88 -23.23
N ILE A 184 11.22 2.00 -23.10
CA ILE A 184 9.84 2.36 -22.75
C ILE A 184 9.61 2.01 -21.28
N LEU A 185 9.32 3.03 -20.47
CA LEU A 185 9.03 2.87 -19.05
C LEU A 185 7.52 2.86 -18.82
N THR A 186 7.06 1.88 -18.03
CA THR A 186 5.70 1.88 -17.51
C THR A 186 5.56 3.02 -16.49
N PRO A 187 4.48 3.82 -16.51
CA PRO A 187 4.25 4.85 -15.51
C PRO A 187 4.33 4.29 -14.09
N PRO A 188 5.02 4.97 -13.15
CA PRO A 188 5.12 4.50 -11.77
C PRO A 188 3.77 4.56 -11.07
N ILE A 189 3.62 3.77 -10.02
CA ILE A 189 2.49 3.88 -9.10
C ILE A 189 2.76 5.04 -8.15
N ASN A 190 1.92 6.07 -8.21
CA ASN A 190 1.93 7.16 -7.25
C ASN A 190 0.99 6.81 -6.09
N MET A 191 1.56 6.56 -4.90
CA MET A 191 0.78 6.24 -3.71
C MET A 191 0.38 7.52 -2.97
N THR A 192 -0.90 7.59 -2.56
CA THR A 192 -1.33 8.56 -1.55
C THR A 192 -0.77 8.19 -0.17
N LEU A 193 -0.88 9.09 0.80
CA LEU A 193 -0.44 8.81 2.16
C LEU A 193 -1.18 7.61 2.76
N GLU A 194 -2.48 7.53 2.52
CA GLU A 194 -3.37 6.48 3.00
C GLU A 194 -2.99 5.13 2.37
N GLN A 195 -2.73 5.11 1.07
CA GLN A 195 -2.25 3.90 0.38
C GLN A 195 -0.89 3.46 0.90
N ALA A 196 0.03 4.40 1.13
CA ALA A 196 1.34 4.09 1.67
C ALA A 196 1.25 3.50 3.08
N LEU A 197 0.38 4.05 3.95
CA LEU A 197 0.15 3.56 5.31
C LEU A 197 -0.50 2.16 5.34
N GLU A 198 -1.38 1.85 4.38
CA GLU A 198 -1.95 0.50 4.21
C GLU A 198 -0.91 -0.49 3.66
N PHE A 199 -0.04 -0.01 2.75
CA PHE A 199 0.95 -0.81 2.05
C PHE A 199 2.09 -1.31 2.93
N ILE A 200 2.53 -0.49 3.90
CA ILE A 200 3.71 -0.82 4.70
C ILE A 200 3.48 -1.99 5.66
N GLN A 201 4.56 -2.74 5.87
CA GLN A 201 4.66 -3.78 6.90
C GLN A 201 5.35 -3.27 8.16
N ASP A 202 5.39 -4.11 9.20
CA ASP A 202 5.91 -3.73 10.52
C ASP A 202 7.41 -3.42 10.52
N ASP A 203 8.14 -3.84 9.49
CA ASP A 203 9.56 -3.52 9.27
C ASP A 203 9.77 -2.32 8.34
N GLU A 204 8.70 -1.61 7.96
CA GLU A 204 8.69 -0.48 7.02
C GLU A 204 8.17 0.81 7.69
N LEU A 205 8.47 1.95 7.06
CA LEU A 205 8.01 3.28 7.45
C LEU A 205 7.61 4.07 6.21
N VAL A 206 6.61 4.93 6.36
CA VAL A 206 6.28 5.99 5.39
C VAL A 206 6.99 7.26 5.83
N GLU A 207 7.92 7.73 4.99
CA GLU A 207 8.54 9.03 5.13
C GLU A 207 7.64 10.08 4.46
N VAL A 208 7.23 11.08 5.24
CA VAL A 208 6.34 12.14 4.81
C VAL A 208 7.07 13.47 4.90
N THR A 209 7.23 14.11 3.75
CA THR A 209 7.76 15.47 3.61
C THR A 209 6.68 16.34 2.95
N PRO A 210 6.83 17.68 2.93
CA PRO A 210 5.85 18.56 2.28
C PRO A 210 5.56 18.19 0.82
N GLU A 211 6.60 17.78 0.09
CA GLU A 211 6.57 17.51 -1.35
C GLU A 211 6.48 16.02 -1.69
N ASN A 212 7.06 15.15 -0.86
CA ASN A 212 7.24 13.74 -1.18
C ASN A 212 6.67 12.81 -0.11
N ILE A 213 6.12 11.68 -0.56
CA ILE A 213 5.78 10.53 0.26
C ILE A 213 6.64 9.38 -0.23
N ARG A 214 7.49 8.84 0.64
CA ARG A 214 8.40 7.75 0.32
C ARG A 214 8.18 6.59 1.27
N ILE A 215 8.52 5.39 0.83
CA ILE A 215 8.46 4.18 1.65
C ILE A 215 9.87 3.67 1.82
N ARG A 216 10.21 3.22 3.02
CA ARG A 216 11.54 2.68 3.34
C ARG A 216 11.45 1.55 4.36
N LYS A 217 12.48 0.71 4.39
CA LYS A 217 12.69 -0.20 5.51
C LYS A 217 13.10 0.59 6.76
N LYS A 218 12.74 0.08 7.94
CA LYS A 218 13.20 0.59 9.24
C LYS A 218 14.73 0.49 9.31
N LEU A 219 15.26 -0.68 8.93
CA LEU A 219 16.69 -0.94 8.81
C LEU A 219 17.13 -0.69 7.36
N LEU A 220 17.99 0.30 7.15
CA LEU A 220 18.38 0.72 5.81
C LEU A 220 19.36 -0.24 5.13
N LYS A 221 20.31 -0.76 5.89
CA LYS A 221 21.40 -1.60 5.36
C LYS A 221 20.99 -3.06 5.29
N GLU A 222 21.31 -3.70 4.17
CA GLU A 222 21.07 -5.14 3.94
C GLU A 222 21.71 -6.02 5.02
N GLN A 223 22.93 -5.69 5.45
CA GLN A 223 23.64 -6.43 6.51
C GLN A 223 22.92 -6.42 7.88
N THR A 224 22.02 -5.46 8.11
CA THR A 224 21.25 -5.37 9.36
C THR A 224 19.87 -6.02 9.23
N GLN A 225 19.40 -6.29 8.01
CA GLN A 225 18.10 -6.92 7.73
C GLN A 225 18.13 -8.44 7.85
N THR A 226 19.30 -9.08 7.82
CA THR A 226 19.41 -10.49 8.21
C THR A 226 19.07 -10.60 9.69
N PRO A 227 18.03 -11.36 10.09
CA PRO A 227 17.73 -11.50 11.50
C PRO A 227 18.97 -12.02 12.20
N VAL A 228 19.44 -11.27 13.20
CA VAL A 228 20.29 -11.87 14.22
C VAL A 228 19.40 -12.91 14.88
N THR A 229 19.43 -14.13 14.37
CA THR A 229 18.87 -15.30 15.01
C THR A 229 19.63 -15.44 16.31
N ARG A 230 19.19 -14.71 17.34
CA ARG A 230 19.65 -14.92 18.71
C ARG A 230 19.23 -16.34 19.06
N ARG A 231 20.22 -17.24 19.07
CA ARG A 231 20.15 -18.50 19.80
C ARG A 231 19.88 -18.23 21.28
#